data_AF-A0A349YHH7-F1
#
_entry.id   AF-A0A349YHH7-F1
#
_cell.length_a   1.000
_cell.length_b   1.000
_cell.length_c   1.000
_cell.angle_alpha   90.00
_cell.angle_beta   90.00
_cell.angle_gamma   90.00
#
_symmetry.space_group_name_H-M   'P 1'
#
loop_
_entity.id
_entity.type
_entity.pdbx_description
1 polymer ?
#
loop_
_entity_poly.entity_id
_entity_poly.type
_entity_poly.pdbx_seq_one_letter_code
_entity_poly.pdbx_strand_id
1 'polypeptide(L)'
;MANKKITDVAAITSVLDSDALFVAQGGDIKQITFANALTYNLHNIPRKVHKDITAYFTDGSIWKRLNGTAPYTYLADIYVGDYFKMSRAITCPNSTDGTTGSQYVTILGFNSLKRNGDQDLNYNHMVCAPGMGLGGTQHFGRHRMNATNSTVGGYKSSEMNTAVLGAVVSAGSTASGATINQQLYAEFGSHLKTTRELVSNSINATGYNRFGTNNGCSNNWEWISAQAILMSEIEVYGSIVWSSSGYDTGNANHQFELFANSKEAINNRSAWYWLKDIASSWSWCFCNNGGYSYCYGASGTDHYVRPRFVLAA
;
A
#
# COMPACT_ATOMS: atom_id res chain seq x y z
N MET A 1 5.13 -35.54 -42.20
CA MET A 1 4.80 -34.10 -42.20
C MET A 1 5.75 -33.42 -43.16
N ALA A 2 5.26 -32.59 -44.09
CA ALA A 2 6.12 -31.87 -45.02
C ALA A 2 6.99 -30.86 -44.27
N ASN A 3 8.28 -30.83 -44.55
CA ASN A 3 9.22 -29.87 -43.96
C ASN A 3 8.82 -28.47 -44.42
N LYS A 4 8.16 -27.69 -43.54
CA LYS A 4 7.90 -26.27 -43.79
C LYS A 4 9.18 -25.48 -43.56
N LYS A 5 9.49 -24.55 -44.47
CA LYS A 5 10.54 -23.56 -44.22
C LYS A 5 10.10 -22.65 -43.08
N ILE A 6 11.05 -22.20 -42.27
CA ILE A 6 10.76 -21.32 -41.12
C ILE A 6 10.15 -19.98 -41.55
N THR A 7 10.34 -19.58 -42.81
CA THR A 7 9.72 -18.37 -43.41
C THR A 7 8.23 -18.55 -43.74
N ASP A 8 7.74 -19.79 -43.77
CA ASP A 8 6.41 -20.13 -44.28
C ASP A 8 5.48 -20.59 -43.14
N VAL A 9 5.91 -20.41 -41.88
CA VAL A 9 5.10 -20.72 -40.69
C VAL A 9 4.12 -19.59 -40.41
N ALA A 10 2.89 -19.96 -40.00
CA ALA A 10 1.86 -18.99 -39.65
C ALA A 10 2.23 -18.26 -38.35
N ALA A 11 1.84 -16.99 -38.25
CA ALA A 11 1.99 -16.23 -37.02
C ALA A 11 1.12 -16.83 -35.91
N ILE A 12 1.68 -16.96 -34.71
CA ILE A 12 0.93 -17.27 -33.50
C ILE A 12 0.15 -16.00 -33.12
N THR A 13 -1.18 -16.09 -33.04
CA THR A 13 -2.07 -14.96 -32.70
C THR A 13 -2.52 -14.97 -31.24
N SER A 14 -2.27 -16.06 -30.51
CA SER A 14 -2.52 -16.20 -29.08
C SER A 14 -1.53 -17.20 -28.49
N VAL A 15 -0.99 -16.90 -27.31
CA VAL A 15 -0.01 -17.74 -26.62
C VAL A 15 -0.67 -18.46 -25.44
N LEU A 16 -0.41 -19.76 -25.30
CA LEU A 16 -0.80 -20.59 -24.17
C LEU A 16 0.38 -20.77 -23.20
N ASP A 17 0.09 -21.05 -21.92
CA ASP A 17 1.14 -21.32 -20.91
C ASP A 17 2.02 -22.52 -21.27
N SER A 18 1.45 -23.47 -22.04
CA SER A 18 2.13 -24.65 -22.58
C SER A 18 2.99 -24.37 -23.80
N ASP A 19 2.86 -23.20 -24.43
CA ASP A 19 3.68 -22.86 -25.59
C ASP A 19 5.15 -22.69 -25.16
N ALA A 20 6.05 -23.07 -26.04
CA ALA A 20 7.48 -23.13 -25.77
C ALA A 20 8.27 -22.35 -26.84
N LEU A 21 9.17 -21.48 -26.37
CA LEU A 21 10.24 -20.93 -27.16
C LEU A 21 11.47 -21.81 -27.00
N PHE A 22 11.98 -22.37 -28.09
CA PHE A 22 13.18 -23.19 -28.08
C PHE A 22 14.43 -22.32 -28.28
N VAL A 23 15.45 -22.55 -27.47
CA VAL A 23 16.71 -21.79 -27.48
C VAL A 23 17.87 -22.76 -27.61
N ALA A 24 18.76 -22.51 -28.57
CA ALA A 24 20.03 -23.23 -28.68
C ALA A 24 21.01 -22.68 -27.64
N GLN A 25 21.45 -23.51 -26.68
CA GLN A 25 22.38 -23.11 -25.63
C GLN A 25 23.37 -24.24 -25.36
N GLY A 26 24.67 -23.97 -25.55
CA GLY A 26 25.74 -24.91 -25.19
C GLY A 26 25.79 -26.20 -26.03
N GLY A 27 25.26 -26.18 -27.25
CA GLY A 27 25.19 -27.36 -28.12
C GLY A 27 23.87 -28.15 -28.03
N ASP A 28 23.00 -27.83 -27.07
CA ASP A 28 21.69 -28.45 -26.89
C ASP A 28 20.54 -27.49 -27.27
N ILE A 29 19.36 -28.05 -27.57
CA ILE A 29 18.10 -27.31 -27.69
C ILE A 29 17.37 -27.40 -26.34
N LYS A 30 17.16 -26.25 -25.69
CA LYS A 30 16.36 -26.14 -24.46
C LYS A 30 15.03 -25.45 -24.77
N GLN A 31 14.03 -25.66 -23.92
CA GLN A 31 12.75 -24.97 -24.02
C GLN A 31 12.53 -23.99 -22.86
N ILE A 32 12.05 -22.80 -23.20
CA ILE A 32 11.47 -21.84 -22.28
C ILE A 32 9.97 -21.87 -22.53
N THR A 33 9.20 -22.43 -21.59
CA THR A 33 7.75 -22.28 -21.62
C THR A 33 7.38 -20.89 -21.13
N PHE A 34 6.23 -20.35 -21.56
CA PHE A 34 5.76 -19.07 -21.02
C PHE A 34 5.47 -19.16 -19.52
N ALA A 35 5.04 -20.33 -19.02
CA ALA A 35 4.96 -20.60 -17.59
C ALA A 35 6.32 -20.43 -16.88
N ASN A 36 7.40 -21.01 -17.40
CA ASN A 36 8.73 -20.90 -16.81
C ASN A 36 9.34 -19.50 -16.96
N ALA A 37 9.05 -18.80 -18.07
CA ALA A 37 9.47 -17.41 -18.28
C ALA A 37 8.82 -16.46 -17.27
N LEU A 38 7.54 -16.66 -16.94
CA LEU A 38 6.83 -15.93 -15.89
C LEU A 38 7.30 -16.29 -14.48
N THR A 39 8.03 -17.41 -14.33
CA THR A 39 8.64 -17.83 -13.05
C THR A 39 9.93 -17.06 -12.74
N TYR A 40 10.43 -16.22 -13.66
CA TYR A 40 11.51 -15.29 -13.33
C TYR A 40 11.00 -14.21 -12.36
N ASN A 41 11.11 -14.48 -11.05
CA ASN A 41 11.11 -13.63 -9.84
C ASN A 41 10.65 -12.15 -9.92
N LEU A 42 9.61 -11.82 -10.68
CA LEU A 42 9.00 -10.49 -10.68
C LEU A 42 7.90 -10.43 -9.61
N HIS A 43 8.27 -10.66 -8.34
CA HIS A 43 7.33 -10.68 -7.21
C HIS A 43 6.62 -9.34 -6.98
N ASN A 44 7.21 -8.26 -7.47
CA ASN A 44 6.62 -6.92 -7.50
C ASN A 44 5.72 -6.67 -8.72
N ILE A 45 5.45 -7.68 -9.55
CA ILE A 45 4.42 -7.65 -10.57
C ILE A 45 3.28 -8.57 -10.12
N PRO A 46 2.03 -8.08 -10.11
CA PRO A 46 0.91 -8.88 -9.68
C PRO A 46 0.64 -10.03 -10.65
N ARG A 47 0.17 -11.16 -10.11
CA ARG A 47 -0.44 -12.22 -10.93
C ARG A 47 -1.69 -11.68 -11.62
N LYS A 48 -2.06 -12.28 -12.77
CA LYS A 48 -3.32 -11.98 -13.46
C LYS A 48 -4.54 -12.11 -12.54
N VAL A 49 -4.51 -13.09 -11.64
CA VAL A 49 -5.52 -13.28 -10.59
C VAL A 49 -4.80 -13.31 -9.25
N HIS A 50 -5.17 -12.37 -8.37
CA HIS A 50 -4.63 -12.29 -7.02
C HIS A 50 -5.00 -13.53 -6.21
N LYS A 51 -4.03 -14.08 -5.48
CA LYS A 51 -4.19 -15.32 -4.73
C LYS A 51 -4.58 -15.02 -3.29
N ASP A 52 -5.53 -15.80 -2.78
CA ASP A 52 -5.76 -15.93 -1.34
C ASP A 52 -4.64 -16.79 -0.74
N ILE A 53 -3.78 -16.17 0.06
CA ILE A 53 -2.65 -16.81 0.76
C ILE A 53 -2.92 -16.93 2.26
N THR A 54 -4.19 -16.94 2.69
CA THR A 54 -4.59 -17.11 4.11
C THR A 54 -3.99 -18.36 4.74
N ALA A 55 -3.85 -19.44 3.98
CA ALA A 55 -3.19 -20.66 4.47
C ALA A 55 -1.74 -20.39 4.90
N TYR A 56 -0.99 -19.57 4.14
CA TYR A 56 0.42 -19.26 4.45
C TYR A 56 0.57 -18.35 5.66
N PHE A 57 -0.41 -17.49 5.89
CA PHE A 57 -0.47 -16.68 7.10
C PHE A 57 -0.79 -17.54 8.33
N THR A 58 -1.80 -18.42 8.22
CA THR A 58 -2.27 -19.26 9.32
C THR A 58 -1.23 -20.29 9.77
N ASP A 59 -0.49 -20.90 8.82
CA ASP A 59 0.56 -21.88 9.13
C ASP A 59 1.95 -21.24 9.36
N GLY A 60 2.06 -19.92 9.27
CA GLY A 60 3.30 -19.16 9.43
C GLY A 60 4.33 -19.33 8.31
N SER A 61 4.01 -20.07 7.24
CA SER A 61 4.92 -20.28 6.11
C SER A 61 5.18 -18.99 5.32
N ILE A 62 4.29 -17.99 5.38
CA ILE A 62 4.48 -16.69 4.73
C ILE A 62 5.80 -16.02 5.14
N TRP A 63 6.19 -16.14 6.41
CA TRP A 63 7.43 -15.56 6.94
C TRP A 63 8.67 -16.28 6.41
N LYS A 64 8.59 -17.61 6.27
CA LYS A 64 9.66 -18.42 5.70
C LYS A 64 9.82 -18.15 4.20
N ARG A 65 8.70 -18.01 3.47
CA ARG A 65 8.68 -17.61 2.06
C ARG A 65 9.27 -16.22 1.87
N LEU A 66 8.90 -15.26 2.71
CA LEU A 66 9.44 -13.89 2.68
C LEU A 66 10.97 -13.86 2.80
N ASN A 67 11.55 -14.74 3.61
CA ASN A 67 13.01 -14.80 3.82
C ASN A 67 13.76 -15.84 3.00
N GLY A 68 13.06 -16.76 2.34
CA GLY A 68 13.69 -17.93 1.70
C GLY A 68 14.31 -18.90 2.70
N THR A 69 13.63 -19.11 3.82
CA THR A 69 14.02 -20.13 4.81
C THR A 69 13.46 -21.49 4.43
N ALA A 70 14.30 -22.53 4.51
CA ALA A 70 13.93 -23.89 4.18
C ALA A 70 12.57 -24.31 4.82
N PRO A 71 11.68 -24.98 4.07
CA PRO A 71 11.88 -25.55 2.74
C PRO A 71 11.62 -24.58 1.57
N TYR A 72 11.41 -23.29 1.83
CA TYR A 72 11.00 -22.32 0.83
C TYR A 72 12.18 -21.53 0.28
N THR A 73 12.17 -21.25 -1.02
CA THR A 73 13.06 -20.25 -1.62
C THR A 73 12.57 -18.84 -1.33
N TYR A 74 13.43 -17.85 -1.53
CA TYR A 74 13.10 -16.44 -1.31
C TYR A 74 11.91 -16.01 -2.18
N LEU A 75 10.92 -15.39 -1.53
CA LEU A 75 9.61 -15.01 -2.08
C LEU A 75 8.85 -16.15 -2.78
N ALA A 76 9.04 -17.39 -2.32
CA ALA A 76 8.38 -18.54 -2.93
C ALA A 76 6.84 -18.42 -2.93
N ASP A 77 6.27 -18.33 -4.13
CA ASP A 77 4.83 -18.38 -4.39
C ASP A 77 4.02 -17.25 -3.70
N ILE A 78 4.64 -16.09 -3.50
CA ILE A 78 4.01 -14.86 -3.01
C ILE A 78 4.32 -13.70 -3.97
N TYR A 79 3.28 -12.94 -4.31
CA TYR A 79 3.34 -11.85 -5.29
C TYR A 79 2.53 -10.65 -4.81
N VAL A 80 2.88 -9.47 -5.34
CA VAL A 80 2.13 -8.25 -5.10
C VAL A 80 0.66 -8.43 -5.51
N GLY A 81 -0.24 -7.86 -4.71
CA GLY A 81 -1.69 -8.00 -4.84
C GLY A 81 -2.27 -9.29 -4.26
N ASP A 82 -1.45 -10.29 -3.92
CA ASP A 82 -1.92 -11.40 -3.08
C ASP A 82 -2.43 -10.87 -1.74
N TYR A 83 -3.38 -11.60 -1.16
CA TYR A 83 -4.05 -11.17 0.06
C TYR A 83 -4.27 -12.32 1.03
N PHE A 84 -4.43 -12.00 2.30
CA PHE A 84 -4.77 -12.97 3.33
C PHE A 84 -5.80 -12.42 4.31
N LYS A 85 -6.54 -13.34 4.92
CA LYS A 85 -7.55 -13.06 5.93
C LYS A 85 -6.91 -12.98 7.32
N MET A 86 -7.18 -11.89 8.02
CA MET A 86 -6.88 -11.70 9.44
C MET A 86 -7.90 -12.45 10.32
N SER A 87 -7.54 -12.70 11.57
CA SER A 87 -8.43 -13.35 12.56
C SER A 87 -9.72 -12.56 12.81
N ARG A 88 -9.70 -11.23 12.60
CA ARG A 88 -10.82 -10.31 12.79
C ARG A 88 -10.72 -9.11 11.84
N ALA A 89 -11.83 -8.40 11.66
CA ALA A 89 -11.81 -7.10 11.02
C ALA A 89 -11.10 -6.07 11.91
N ILE A 90 -10.28 -5.22 11.31
CA ILE A 90 -9.72 -4.04 11.95
C ILE A 90 -10.59 -2.84 11.57
N THR A 91 -11.06 -2.10 12.55
CA THR A 91 -11.94 -0.93 12.34
C THR A 91 -11.42 0.27 13.13
N CYS A 92 -11.32 1.44 12.51
CA CYS A 92 -10.87 2.66 13.16
C CYS A 92 -11.76 2.99 14.37
N PRO A 93 -11.17 3.57 15.43
CA PRO A 93 -11.94 3.99 16.59
C PRO A 93 -13.01 4.99 16.17
N ASN A 94 -14.22 4.86 16.72
CA ASN A 94 -15.37 5.73 16.43
C ASN A 94 -15.66 5.89 14.92
N SER A 95 -15.53 4.80 14.16
CA SER A 95 -15.81 4.79 12.73
C SER A 95 -17.20 5.37 12.41
N THR A 96 -17.25 6.35 11.51
CA THR A 96 -18.48 7.03 11.10
C THR A 96 -19.53 6.01 10.64
N ASP A 97 -20.78 6.19 11.11
CA ASP A 97 -21.94 5.32 10.83
C ASP A 97 -21.75 3.85 11.23
N GLY A 98 -20.79 3.53 12.10
CA GLY A 98 -20.46 2.15 12.46
C GLY A 98 -19.84 1.36 11.29
N THR A 99 -19.26 2.06 10.30
CA THR A 99 -18.66 1.43 9.13
C THR A 99 -17.55 0.46 9.55
N THR A 100 -17.76 -0.84 9.28
CA THR A 100 -16.78 -1.88 9.61
C THR A 100 -15.62 -1.86 8.60
N GLY A 101 -14.39 -1.99 9.10
CA GLY A 101 -13.20 -2.07 8.29
C GLY A 101 -12.90 -3.47 7.76
N SER A 102 -11.75 -3.62 7.13
CA SER A 102 -11.37 -4.85 6.44
C SER A 102 -10.90 -5.94 7.40
N GLN A 103 -11.28 -7.18 7.09
CA GLN A 103 -10.68 -8.41 7.63
C GLN A 103 -9.55 -8.94 6.74
N TYR A 104 -9.27 -8.29 5.61
CA TYR A 104 -8.27 -8.75 4.66
C TYR A 104 -7.16 -7.72 4.49
N VAL A 105 -5.97 -8.23 4.21
CA VAL A 105 -4.79 -7.44 3.90
C VAL A 105 -4.29 -7.81 2.52
N THR A 106 -3.97 -6.80 1.71
CA THR A 106 -3.36 -6.95 0.39
C THR A 106 -1.93 -6.47 0.41
N ILE A 107 -1.04 -7.22 -0.23
CA ILE A 107 0.37 -6.86 -0.39
C ILE A 107 0.49 -5.80 -1.48
N LEU A 108 1.00 -4.62 -1.14
CA LEU A 108 1.27 -3.53 -2.07
C LEU A 108 2.63 -3.66 -2.76
N GLY A 109 3.59 -4.27 -2.08
CA GLY A 109 4.98 -4.33 -2.52
C GLY A 109 5.86 -5.18 -1.60
N PHE A 110 6.91 -5.79 -2.15
CA PHE A 110 7.99 -6.42 -1.38
C PHE A 110 9.20 -5.52 -1.39
N ASN A 111 9.75 -5.28 -0.19
CA ASN A 111 10.94 -4.46 0.02
C ASN A 111 10.87 -3.02 -0.52
N SER A 112 9.67 -2.51 -0.81
CA SER A 112 9.48 -1.19 -1.43
C SER A 112 9.97 -0.04 -0.55
N LEU A 113 10.00 -0.25 0.78
CA LEU A 113 10.53 0.71 1.74
C LEU A 113 11.96 0.39 2.18
N LYS A 114 12.67 -0.53 1.50
CA LYS A 114 14.04 -0.89 1.87
C LYS A 114 14.96 0.32 1.72
N ARG A 115 15.80 0.57 2.74
CA ARG A 115 16.64 1.77 2.84
C ARG A 115 15.89 3.10 2.98
N ASN A 116 14.58 3.06 3.25
CA ASN A 116 13.81 4.27 3.46
C ASN A 116 13.84 4.70 4.94
N GLY A 117 13.76 6.01 5.20
CA GLY A 117 13.72 6.60 6.54
C GLY A 117 15.06 7.16 7.06
N ASP A 118 15.02 7.88 8.18
CA ASP A 118 16.23 8.31 8.93
C ASP A 118 16.86 7.18 9.77
N GLN A 119 16.17 6.04 9.86
CA GLN A 119 16.71 4.78 10.37
C GLN A 119 16.48 3.71 9.31
N ASP A 120 17.56 3.00 8.97
CA ASP A 120 17.60 2.11 7.82
C ASP A 120 16.67 0.88 7.96
N LEU A 121 15.64 0.81 7.10
CA LEU A 121 14.80 -0.38 6.95
C LEU A 121 15.52 -1.43 6.08
N ASN A 122 16.40 -2.22 6.68
CA ASN A 122 17.25 -3.18 5.96
C ASN A 122 16.97 -4.65 6.30
N TYR A 123 15.76 -5.10 6.00
CA TYR A 123 15.35 -6.51 6.07
C TYR A 123 14.24 -6.79 5.05
N ASN A 124 13.96 -8.07 4.80
CA ASN A 124 12.89 -8.45 3.89
C ASN A 124 11.53 -8.19 4.51
N HIS A 125 10.66 -7.49 3.79
CA HIS A 125 9.36 -7.07 4.29
C HIS A 125 8.30 -6.98 3.18
N MET A 126 7.05 -7.00 3.62
CA MET A 126 5.86 -6.71 2.82
C MET A 126 5.33 -5.35 3.25
N VAL A 127 5.04 -4.49 2.28
CA VAL A 127 4.19 -3.32 2.48
C VAL A 127 2.77 -3.74 2.20
N CYS A 128 1.86 -3.45 3.13
CA CYS A 128 0.51 -3.96 3.15
C CYS A 128 -0.51 -2.83 3.34
N ALA A 129 -1.74 -3.04 2.88
CA ALA A 129 -2.89 -2.17 3.14
C ALA A 129 -4.18 -3.00 3.28
N PRO A 130 -5.25 -2.48 3.89
CA PRO A 130 -6.54 -3.18 3.92
C PRO A 130 -7.05 -3.44 2.50
N GLY A 131 -7.49 -4.68 2.25
CA GLY A 131 -8.02 -5.09 0.95
C GLY A 131 -8.00 -6.61 0.74
N MET A 132 -8.81 -7.09 -0.19
CA MET A 132 -8.84 -8.49 -0.64
C MET A 132 -8.46 -8.58 -2.13
N GLY A 133 -7.19 -8.29 -2.42
CA GLY A 133 -6.71 -8.04 -3.79
C GLY A 133 -7.35 -6.77 -4.35
N LEU A 134 -8.12 -6.91 -5.42
CA LEU A 134 -8.91 -5.81 -6.01
C LEU A 134 -10.35 -5.73 -5.47
N GLY A 135 -10.75 -6.67 -4.61
CA GLY A 135 -12.11 -6.79 -4.09
C GLY A 135 -12.25 -6.49 -2.60
N GLY A 136 -13.45 -6.71 -2.07
CA GLY A 136 -13.75 -6.60 -0.65
C GLY A 136 -13.62 -5.19 -0.08
N THR A 137 -13.60 -5.10 1.26
CA THR A 137 -13.40 -3.85 1.99
C THR A 137 -11.94 -3.41 1.90
N GLN A 138 -11.71 -2.24 1.31
CA GLN A 138 -10.36 -1.69 1.02
C GLN A 138 -9.93 -0.61 2.03
N HIS A 139 -10.50 -0.62 3.24
CA HIS A 139 -10.28 0.40 4.27
C HIS A 139 -10.46 -0.18 5.67
N PHE A 140 -10.00 0.54 6.69
CA PHE A 140 -10.28 0.24 8.10
C PHE A 140 -11.45 1.04 8.66
N GLY A 141 -12.30 1.65 7.85
CA GLY A 141 -13.51 2.34 8.30
C GLY A 141 -13.51 3.77 7.81
N ARG A 142 -14.38 4.61 8.39
CA ARG A 142 -14.52 6.03 8.03
C ARG A 142 -14.13 6.92 9.19
N HIS A 143 -13.37 7.96 8.91
CA HIS A 143 -13.02 8.96 9.92
C HIS A 143 -12.61 10.27 9.25
N ARG A 144 -12.80 11.39 9.96
CA ARG A 144 -12.27 12.69 9.56
C ARG A 144 -10.76 12.79 9.80
N MET A 145 -10.11 13.73 9.13
CA MET A 145 -8.69 14.00 9.34
C MET A 145 -8.44 14.81 10.62
N ASN A 146 -9.30 15.81 10.88
CA ASN A 146 -9.30 16.68 12.07
C ASN A 146 -10.73 17.08 12.46
N ALA A 147 -10.94 17.49 13.71
CA ALA A 147 -12.25 17.93 14.21
C ALA A 147 -12.84 19.16 13.49
N THR A 148 -11.98 20.06 13.02
CA THR A 148 -12.36 21.25 12.23
C THR A 148 -11.57 21.29 10.93
N ASN A 149 -12.04 22.10 9.97
CA ASN A 149 -11.37 22.36 8.70
C ASN A 149 -10.07 23.16 8.91
N SER A 150 -9.05 22.48 9.41
CA SER A 150 -7.74 23.03 9.72
C SER A 150 -6.66 21.98 9.41
N THR A 151 -5.52 22.45 8.93
CA THR A 151 -4.29 21.65 8.73
C THR A 151 -3.14 22.10 9.62
N VAL A 152 -3.43 22.96 10.62
CA VAL A 152 -2.46 23.44 11.60
C VAL A 152 -1.78 22.25 12.30
N GLY A 153 -0.46 22.31 12.42
CA GLY A 153 0.36 21.23 13.00
C GLY A 153 0.69 20.08 12.05
N GLY A 154 0.27 20.17 10.78
CA GLY A 154 0.60 19.22 9.73
C GLY A 154 0.03 17.82 9.96
N TYR A 155 0.45 16.84 9.14
CA TYR A 155 0.02 15.44 9.30
C TYR A 155 0.39 14.90 10.68
N LYS A 156 1.56 15.29 11.19
CA LYS A 156 2.06 14.90 12.52
C LYS A 156 1.01 15.10 13.62
N SER A 157 0.36 16.26 13.63
CA SER A 157 -0.59 16.66 14.68
C SER A 157 -2.04 16.34 14.35
N SER A 158 -2.30 15.69 13.21
CA SER A 158 -3.68 15.37 12.81
C SER A 158 -4.35 14.40 13.79
N GLU A 159 -5.67 14.50 13.93
CA GLU A 159 -6.48 13.53 14.67
C GLU A 159 -6.30 12.13 14.06
N MET A 160 -6.21 12.04 12.73
CA MET A 160 -5.92 10.81 12.02
C MET A 160 -4.63 10.13 12.50
N ASN A 161 -3.52 10.86 12.55
CA ASN A 161 -2.24 10.31 12.98
C ASN A 161 -2.23 9.99 14.48
N THR A 162 -2.73 10.90 15.31
CA THR A 162 -2.55 10.85 16.77
C THR A 162 -3.56 9.97 17.49
N ALA A 163 -4.81 9.91 17.02
CA ALA A 163 -5.91 9.23 17.71
C ALA A 163 -6.52 8.06 16.91
N VAL A 164 -6.51 8.13 15.57
CA VAL A 164 -7.12 7.08 14.73
C VAL A 164 -6.13 5.96 14.41
N LEU A 165 -4.97 6.31 13.84
CA LEU A 165 -3.84 5.41 13.66
C LEU A 165 -3.18 5.13 15.01
N GLY A 166 -2.92 6.20 15.76
CA GLY A 166 -2.39 6.14 17.12
C GLY A 166 -0.87 6.06 17.17
N ALA A 167 -0.33 6.16 18.39
CA ALA A 167 1.09 5.99 18.63
C ALA A 167 1.59 4.58 18.26
N VAL A 168 2.90 4.43 18.10
CA VAL A 168 3.55 3.11 18.01
C VAL A 168 3.33 2.36 19.33
N VAL A 169 2.97 1.08 19.23
CA VAL A 169 2.72 0.23 20.39
C VAL A 169 3.58 -1.03 20.39
N SER A 170 3.87 -1.53 21.58
CA SER A 170 4.50 -2.83 21.83
C SER A 170 3.53 -3.85 22.46
N ALA A 171 2.26 -3.46 22.62
CA ALA A 171 1.18 -4.32 23.09
C ALA A 171 -0.09 -3.99 22.30
N GLY A 172 -0.81 -5.04 21.89
CA GLY A 172 -2.02 -4.91 21.10
C GLY A 172 -3.27 -4.76 21.96
N SER A 173 -4.34 -4.24 21.37
CA SER A 173 -5.68 -4.21 21.99
C SER A 173 -6.77 -4.49 20.95
N THR A 174 -7.79 -5.22 21.38
CA THR A 174 -9.02 -5.48 20.62
C THR A 174 -10.25 -4.84 21.28
N ALA A 175 -10.05 -4.03 22.32
CA ALA A 175 -11.12 -3.34 23.01
C ALA A 175 -11.80 -2.31 22.10
N SER A 176 -13.05 -1.99 22.39
CA SER A 176 -13.76 -0.90 21.72
C SER A 176 -12.98 0.40 21.84
N GLY A 177 -12.80 1.11 20.72
CA GLY A 177 -12.02 2.35 20.66
C GLY A 177 -10.49 2.17 20.57
N ALA A 178 -9.99 0.94 20.46
CA ALA A 178 -8.57 0.71 20.18
C ALA A 178 -8.15 1.37 18.86
N THR A 179 -6.95 1.96 18.82
CA THR A 179 -6.41 2.56 17.59
C THR A 179 -6.07 1.49 16.56
N ILE A 180 -5.87 1.89 15.31
CA ILE A 180 -5.45 0.95 14.25
C ILE A 180 -4.12 0.28 14.61
N ASN A 181 -3.13 1.00 15.15
CA ASN A 181 -1.85 0.40 15.56
C ASN A 181 -2.03 -0.65 16.67
N GLN A 182 -2.89 -0.40 17.66
CA GLN A 182 -3.21 -1.37 18.70
C GLN A 182 -3.85 -2.64 18.13
N GLN A 183 -4.79 -2.49 17.20
CA GLN A 183 -5.47 -3.61 16.58
C GLN A 183 -4.55 -4.41 15.65
N LEU A 184 -3.71 -3.72 14.87
CA LEU A 184 -2.68 -4.34 14.02
C LEU A 184 -1.67 -5.10 14.87
N TYR A 185 -1.18 -4.53 15.98
CA TYR A 185 -0.25 -5.24 16.85
C TYR A 185 -0.89 -6.46 17.53
N ALA A 186 -2.18 -6.37 17.89
CA ALA A 186 -2.91 -7.53 18.40
C ALA A 186 -3.07 -8.64 17.33
N GLU A 187 -3.01 -8.30 16.04
CA GLU A 187 -3.12 -9.27 14.93
C GLU A 187 -1.77 -9.86 14.54
N PHE A 188 -0.75 -9.00 14.42
CA PHE A 188 0.54 -9.36 13.83
C PHE A 188 1.67 -9.47 14.84
N GLY A 189 1.48 -8.99 16.07
CA GLY A 189 2.51 -8.98 17.11
C GLY A 189 3.81 -8.35 16.62
N SER A 190 4.93 -9.04 16.87
CA SER A 190 6.26 -8.62 16.44
C SER A 190 6.47 -8.60 14.92
N HIS A 191 5.55 -9.16 14.12
CA HIS A 191 5.63 -9.05 12.67
C HIS A 191 5.26 -7.65 12.17
N LEU A 192 4.44 -6.90 12.92
CA LEU A 192 4.18 -5.49 12.64
C LEU A 192 5.41 -4.67 12.95
N LYS A 193 5.98 -4.01 11.94
CA LYS A 193 7.20 -3.24 12.10
C LYS A 193 6.93 -1.75 12.17
N THR A 194 7.83 -1.05 12.85
CA THR A 194 7.86 0.41 12.89
C THR A 194 8.72 0.92 11.75
N THR A 195 8.19 1.88 11.01
CA THR A 195 8.92 2.65 9.99
C THR A 195 9.21 4.06 10.50
N ARG A 196 10.21 4.69 9.87
CA ARG A 196 10.53 6.09 10.09
C ARG A 196 10.04 6.91 8.91
N GLU A 197 9.16 7.87 9.19
CA GLU A 197 8.41 8.61 8.19
C GLU A 197 8.63 10.11 8.36
N LEU A 198 8.98 10.79 7.28
CA LEU A 198 9.10 12.24 7.22
C LEU A 198 7.74 12.81 6.83
N VAL A 199 7.13 13.53 7.76
CA VAL A 199 5.75 14.03 7.61
C VAL A 199 5.69 15.53 7.89
N SER A 200 4.70 16.21 7.32
CA SER A 200 4.47 17.63 7.60
C SER A 200 4.14 17.87 9.08
N ASN A 201 4.71 18.91 9.68
CA ASN A 201 4.50 19.27 11.09
C ASN A 201 4.03 20.73 11.29
N SER A 202 3.97 21.54 10.23
CA SER A 202 3.38 22.88 10.26
C SER A 202 2.93 23.34 8.87
N ILE A 203 2.19 24.45 8.84
CA ILE A 203 1.72 25.10 7.62
C ILE A 203 2.11 26.58 7.60
N ASN A 204 2.33 27.12 6.40
CA ASN A 204 2.24 28.55 6.13
C ASN A 204 0.83 28.85 5.63
N ALA A 205 -0.02 29.47 6.47
CA ALA A 205 -1.43 29.71 6.15
C ALA A 205 -1.66 30.63 4.95
N THR A 206 -0.68 31.46 4.59
CA THR A 206 -0.73 32.36 3.41
C THR A 206 0.20 31.91 2.29
N GLY A 207 0.71 30.68 2.36
CA GLY A 207 1.56 30.11 1.31
C GLY A 207 0.75 29.74 0.07
N TYR A 208 1.36 29.87 -1.10
CA TYR A 208 0.77 29.40 -2.35
C TYR A 208 0.80 27.87 -2.39
N ASN A 209 -0.34 27.28 -2.74
CA ASN A 209 -0.46 25.84 -2.96
C ASN A 209 -0.76 25.53 -4.42
N ARG A 210 -1.06 24.26 -4.67
CA ARG A 210 -1.28 23.72 -6.01
C ARG A 210 -2.56 24.21 -6.69
N PHE A 211 -3.46 24.88 -5.96
CA PHE A 211 -4.58 25.61 -6.55
C PHE A 211 -4.14 26.91 -7.24
N GLY A 212 -2.90 27.36 -7.03
CA GLY A 212 -2.43 28.68 -7.45
C GLY A 212 -2.91 29.80 -6.51
N THR A 213 -3.44 29.47 -5.34
CA THR A 213 -3.95 30.42 -4.34
C THR A 213 -3.11 30.42 -3.07
N ASN A 214 -3.01 31.56 -2.41
CA ASN A 214 -2.24 31.78 -1.18
C ASN A 214 -3.04 31.40 0.08
N ASN A 215 -3.76 30.28 0.06
CA ASN A 215 -4.61 29.83 1.16
C ASN A 215 -4.05 28.59 1.88
N GLY A 216 -2.73 28.44 1.90
CA GLY A 216 -2.03 27.56 2.82
C GLY A 216 -1.27 26.44 2.15
N CYS A 217 -0.04 26.21 2.57
CA CYS A 217 0.75 25.05 2.20
C CYS A 217 1.56 24.54 3.40
N SER A 218 1.92 23.26 3.40
CA SER A 218 2.90 22.74 4.35
C SER A 218 4.24 23.46 4.19
N ASN A 219 4.91 23.77 5.30
CA ASN A 219 6.13 24.57 5.28
C ASN A 219 7.28 24.01 6.14
N ASN A 220 7.07 22.87 6.78
CA ASN A 220 8.07 22.17 7.54
C ASN A 220 7.69 20.68 7.70
N TRP A 221 8.66 19.86 8.05
CA TRP A 221 8.49 18.43 8.28
C TRP A 221 9.29 17.93 9.50
N GLU A 222 8.99 16.72 9.93
CA GLU A 222 9.72 16.04 11.00
C GLU A 222 9.63 14.52 10.83
N TRP A 223 10.68 13.84 11.28
CA TRP A 223 10.70 12.38 11.34
C TRP A 223 9.88 11.85 12.52
N ILE A 224 8.90 11.02 12.23
CA ILE A 224 8.11 10.28 13.22
C ILE A 224 8.34 8.77 13.10
N SER A 225 8.05 8.06 14.18
CA SER A 225 7.91 6.60 14.13
C SER A 225 6.44 6.26 13.89
N ALA A 226 6.17 5.35 12.96
CA ALA A 226 4.82 4.90 12.62
C ALA A 226 4.77 3.37 12.45
N GLN A 227 3.66 2.75 12.83
CA GLN A 227 3.37 1.34 12.47
C GLN A 227 2.43 1.28 11.27
N ALA A 228 1.36 2.08 11.31
CA ALA A 228 0.54 2.40 10.15
C ALA A 228 0.63 3.90 9.84
N ILE A 229 0.55 4.26 8.56
CA ILE A 229 0.53 5.65 8.08
C ILE A 229 -0.36 5.76 6.84
N LEU A 230 -1.09 6.86 6.68
CA LEU A 230 -1.76 7.12 5.41
C LEU A 230 -0.74 7.28 4.29
N MET A 231 -1.06 6.72 3.12
CA MET A 231 -0.20 6.83 1.96
C MET A 231 -0.15 8.26 1.43
N SER A 232 0.93 8.62 0.72
CA SER A 232 1.00 9.89 -0.03
C SER A 232 0.39 9.79 -1.43
N GLU A 233 0.17 10.94 -2.07
CA GLU A 233 -0.14 11.00 -3.51
C GLU A 233 0.93 10.33 -4.37
N ILE A 234 2.22 10.43 -4.01
CA ILE A 234 3.28 9.74 -4.74
C ILE A 234 3.18 8.22 -4.55
N GLU A 235 2.95 7.76 -3.33
CA GLU A 235 2.78 6.34 -3.03
C GLU A 235 1.60 5.72 -3.77
N VAL A 236 0.54 6.49 -4.01
CA VAL A 236 -0.66 6.03 -4.71
C VAL A 236 -0.60 6.25 -6.23
N TYR A 237 -0.25 7.44 -6.69
CA TYR A 237 -0.33 7.88 -8.10
C TYR A 237 1.02 7.95 -8.81
N GLY A 238 2.14 7.87 -8.08
CA GLY A 238 3.47 8.16 -8.62
C GLY A 238 3.70 9.64 -8.97
N SER A 239 2.79 10.53 -8.57
CA SER A 239 2.87 11.96 -8.86
C SER A 239 2.12 12.80 -7.84
N ILE A 240 2.51 14.07 -7.73
CA ILE A 240 1.84 15.06 -6.90
C ILE A 240 0.74 15.76 -7.73
N VAL A 241 -0.52 15.64 -7.28
CA VAL A 241 -1.67 16.24 -7.96
C VAL A 241 -2.18 17.45 -7.18
N TRP A 242 -2.44 17.29 -5.88
CA TRP A 242 -2.97 18.36 -5.00
C TRP A 242 -2.07 18.70 -3.81
N SER A 243 -1.07 17.87 -3.50
CA SER A 243 -0.13 18.11 -2.41
C SER A 243 0.49 19.50 -2.52
N SER A 244 0.48 20.21 -1.40
CA SER A 244 0.72 21.64 -1.34
C SER A 244 2.20 22.00 -1.41
N SER A 245 3.09 21.07 -1.00
CA SER A 245 4.53 21.26 -1.09
C SER A 245 5.31 19.94 -0.96
N GLY A 246 6.63 19.98 -1.14
CA GLY A 246 7.51 18.84 -0.89
C GLY A 246 7.52 18.36 0.57
N TYR A 247 7.12 19.21 1.54
CA TYR A 247 7.05 18.84 2.96
C TYR A 247 6.00 17.76 3.25
N ASP A 248 4.98 17.64 2.40
CA ASP A 248 3.93 16.62 2.51
C ASP A 248 4.39 15.25 2.00
N THR A 249 5.23 15.26 0.95
CA THR A 249 5.80 14.03 0.37
C THR A 249 6.78 13.37 1.33
N GLY A 250 7.80 14.11 1.79
CA GLY A 250 8.86 13.58 2.64
C GLY A 250 9.61 12.42 1.98
N ASN A 251 9.65 11.27 2.66
CA ASN A 251 10.32 10.03 2.22
C ASN A 251 9.40 9.08 1.42
N ALA A 252 8.17 9.49 1.11
CA ALA A 252 7.20 8.71 0.33
C ALA A 252 7.40 8.99 -1.17
N ASN A 253 8.53 8.52 -1.72
CA ASN A 253 9.11 9.00 -2.98
C ASN A 253 8.96 8.06 -4.19
N HIS A 254 8.13 7.02 -4.09
CA HIS A 254 7.83 6.11 -5.20
C HIS A 254 6.38 5.65 -5.12
N GLN A 255 5.81 5.23 -6.25
CA GLN A 255 4.51 4.57 -6.31
C GLN A 255 4.64 3.11 -5.89
N PHE A 256 3.73 2.61 -5.06
CA PHE A 256 3.73 1.18 -4.73
C PHE A 256 3.47 0.32 -5.95
N GLU A 257 4.11 -0.84 -5.98
CA GLU A 257 4.21 -1.68 -7.16
C GLU A 257 2.86 -2.24 -7.59
N LEU A 258 1.95 -2.50 -6.64
CA LEU A 258 0.57 -2.87 -6.98
C LEU A 258 -0.13 -1.78 -7.78
N PHE A 259 0.02 -0.52 -7.37
CA PHE A 259 -0.63 0.62 -8.00
C PHE A 259 -0.01 0.98 -9.34
N ALA A 260 1.30 0.77 -9.50
CA ALA A 260 1.99 0.91 -10.78
C ALA A 260 1.49 -0.09 -11.83
N ASN A 261 1.03 -1.28 -11.39
CA ASN A 261 0.56 -2.34 -12.29
C ASN A 261 -0.97 -2.44 -12.40
N SER A 262 -1.75 -1.87 -11.46
CA SER A 262 -3.21 -1.95 -11.47
C SER A 262 -3.86 -0.66 -10.97
N LYS A 263 -4.56 0.03 -11.88
CA LYS A 263 -5.37 1.21 -11.55
C LYS A 263 -6.55 0.85 -10.62
N GLU A 264 -7.11 -0.34 -10.78
CA GLU A 264 -8.22 -0.80 -9.93
C GLU A 264 -7.76 -1.03 -8.48
N ALA A 265 -6.47 -1.32 -8.25
CA ALA A 265 -5.93 -1.45 -6.90
C ALA A 265 -5.83 -0.10 -6.19
N ILE A 266 -5.55 0.98 -6.93
CA ILE A 266 -5.63 2.35 -6.41
C ILE A 266 -7.06 2.60 -5.93
N ASN A 267 -8.05 2.39 -6.80
CA ASN A 267 -9.44 2.53 -6.42
C ASN A 267 -10.36 1.69 -7.30
N ASN A 268 -11.01 0.70 -6.72
CA ASN A 268 -12.04 -0.12 -7.36
C ASN A 268 -13.45 0.52 -7.26
N ARG A 269 -13.49 1.84 -7.01
CA ARG A 269 -14.68 2.66 -6.73
C ARG A 269 -15.43 2.32 -5.45
N SER A 270 -14.90 1.45 -4.59
CA SER A 270 -15.56 1.08 -3.32
C SER A 270 -15.40 2.13 -2.22
N ALA A 271 -14.38 2.98 -2.30
CA ALA A 271 -14.05 3.92 -1.23
C ALA A 271 -13.33 5.15 -1.76
N TRP A 272 -13.66 6.33 -1.24
CA TRP A 272 -12.75 7.47 -1.31
C TRP A 272 -11.93 7.55 -0.02
N TYR A 273 -10.61 7.67 -0.08
CA TYR A 273 -9.79 7.54 1.13
C TYR A 273 -8.76 8.64 1.25
N TRP A 274 -8.52 9.06 2.48
CA TRP A 274 -7.56 10.11 2.81
C TRP A 274 -6.14 9.72 2.43
N LEU A 275 -5.36 10.74 2.05
CA LEU A 275 -3.91 10.68 1.91
C LEU A 275 -3.27 11.59 2.97
N LYS A 276 -2.00 11.37 3.29
CA LYS A 276 -1.29 12.19 4.30
C LYS A 276 -0.99 13.62 3.84
N ASP A 277 -1.11 13.89 2.54
CA ASP A 277 -0.74 15.17 1.94
C ASP A 277 -1.74 16.30 2.24
N ILE A 278 -1.22 17.47 2.58
CA ILE A 278 -2.00 18.71 2.76
C ILE A 278 -2.24 19.35 1.39
N ALA A 279 -3.46 19.77 1.11
CA ALA A 279 -3.80 20.53 -0.09
C ALA A 279 -3.87 22.04 0.19
N SER A 280 -4.34 22.43 1.38
CA SER A 280 -4.46 23.84 1.81
C SER A 280 -4.44 24.02 3.33
N SER A 281 -4.66 25.25 3.83
CA SER A 281 -4.84 25.52 5.27
C SER A 281 -6.03 24.79 5.92
N TRP A 282 -6.94 24.23 5.12
CA TRP A 282 -8.16 23.59 5.61
C TRP A 282 -8.47 22.23 4.95
N SER A 283 -7.75 21.85 3.88
CA SER A 283 -8.03 20.64 3.10
C SER A 283 -6.85 19.68 3.02
N TRP A 284 -7.19 18.40 2.92
CA TRP A 284 -6.26 17.28 2.73
C TRP A 284 -6.53 16.58 1.40
N CYS A 285 -5.50 15.97 0.83
CA CYS A 285 -5.62 15.19 -0.38
C CYS A 285 -6.34 13.87 -0.09
N PHE A 286 -7.07 13.36 -1.08
CA PHE A 286 -7.71 12.06 -1.00
C PHE A 286 -7.87 11.43 -2.39
N CYS A 287 -8.00 10.12 -2.43
CA CYS A 287 -8.35 9.39 -3.63
C CYS A 287 -9.87 9.27 -3.77
N ASN A 288 -10.45 9.83 -4.83
CA ASN A 288 -11.90 9.81 -5.04
C ASN A 288 -12.37 8.50 -5.71
N ASN A 289 -13.50 7.95 -5.27
CA ASN A 289 -14.08 6.73 -5.85
C ASN A 289 -14.64 6.94 -7.27
N GLY A 290 -14.83 8.19 -7.72
CA GLY A 290 -15.07 8.55 -9.11
C GLY A 290 -13.86 8.30 -10.02
N GLY A 291 -12.69 7.97 -9.47
CA GLY A 291 -11.49 7.63 -10.22
C GLY A 291 -10.57 8.81 -10.55
N TYR A 292 -10.64 9.88 -9.75
CA TYR A 292 -9.81 11.07 -9.86
C TYR A 292 -9.16 11.42 -8.50
N SER A 293 -8.07 12.18 -8.53
CA SER A 293 -7.44 12.73 -7.31
C SER A 293 -8.18 13.99 -6.89
N TYR A 294 -8.43 14.19 -5.61
CA TYR A 294 -9.12 15.39 -5.12
C TYR A 294 -8.63 15.79 -3.73
N CYS A 295 -9.21 16.86 -3.18
CA CYS A 295 -8.96 17.29 -1.82
C CYS A 295 -10.29 17.65 -1.13
N TYR A 296 -10.36 17.50 0.18
CA TYR A 296 -11.56 17.83 0.94
C TYR A 296 -11.20 18.43 2.31
N GLY A 297 -12.15 19.18 2.87
CA GLY A 297 -12.00 19.80 4.18
C GLY A 297 -11.73 18.77 5.27
N ALA A 298 -10.79 19.09 6.17
CA ALA A 298 -10.27 18.16 7.18
C ALA A 298 -11.34 17.52 8.08
N SER A 299 -12.49 18.18 8.27
CA SER A 299 -13.58 17.69 9.11
C SER A 299 -14.53 16.70 8.43
N GLY A 300 -14.29 16.34 7.16
CA GLY A 300 -15.16 15.41 6.43
C GLY A 300 -15.14 14.00 7.02
N THR A 301 -16.25 13.53 7.57
CA THR A 301 -16.35 12.23 8.26
C THR A 301 -16.58 11.05 7.34
N ASP A 302 -17.02 11.29 6.10
CA ASP A 302 -17.42 10.22 5.17
C ASP A 302 -16.25 9.53 4.48
N HIS A 303 -15.02 9.96 4.76
CA HIS A 303 -13.82 9.50 4.08
C HIS A 303 -13.21 8.29 4.76
N TYR A 304 -12.72 7.37 3.93
CA TYR A 304 -12.21 6.10 4.39
C TYR A 304 -10.74 6.17 4.82
N VAL A 305 -10.39 5.33 5.79
CA VAL A 305 -9.04 5.21 6.36
C VAL A 305 -8.33 4.03 5.71
N ARG A 306 -7.40 4.29 4.79
CA ARG A 306 -6.63 3.26 4.06
C ARG A 306 -5.13 3.47 4.27
N PRO A 307 -4.59 3.12 5.44
CA PRO A 307 -3.17 3.26 5.71
C PRO A 307 -2.38 2.12 5.06
N ARG A 308 -1.09 2.35 4.87
CA ARG A 308 -0.10 1.30 4.68
C ARG A 308 0.55 0.93 6.01
N PHE A 309 1.08 -0.29 6.10
CA PHE A 309 1.88 -0.78 7.21
C PHE A 309 2.87 -1.84 6.73
N VAL A 310 3.90 -2.11 7.53
CA VAL A 310 4.98 -3.04 7.16
C VAL A 310 4.88 -4.31 7.99
N LEU A 311 4.92 -5.45 7.31
CA LEU A 311 5.02 -6.78 7.92
C LEU A 311 6.35 -7.43 7.54
N ALA A 312 7.02 -8.04 8.51
CA ALA A 312 8.22 -8.85 8.26
C ALA A 312 8.31 -10.01 9.26
N ALA A 313 9.17 -10.98 8.93
CA ALA A 313 9.41 -12.15 9.78
C ALA A 313 9.92 -11.77 11.19
#